data_AF-A0A326UJ50-F1
#
_entry.id   AF-A0A326UJ50-F1
#
_cell.length_a   1.000
_cell.length_b   1.000
_cell.length_c   1.000
_cell.angle_alpha   90.00
_cell.angle_beta   90.00
_cell.angle_gamma   90.00
#
_symmetry.space_group_name_H-M   'P 1'
#
loop_
_entity.id
_entity.type
_entity.pdbx_description
1 polymer ?
#
loop_
_entity_poly.entity_id
_entity_poly.type
_entity_poly.pdbx_seq_one_letter_code
_entity_poly.pdbx_strand_id
1 'polypeptide(L)'
;MQALVYLLNHADLSEPLQQWIEQALEGEALHPLEAKQIVLAWQQVSGEYKEPEELGIKLAPIPTEHLVSLRSQEAQARAALAANPDNEIARSILRLIERIYTSYGLPRAQP
;
A
#
# COMPACT_ATOMS: atom_id res chain seq x y z
N MET A 1 7.19 13.88 -12.12
CA MET A 1 6.45 15.11 -12.50
C MET A 1 5.71 15.01 -13.84
N GLN A 2 6.35 14.73 -14.99
CA GLN A 2 5.62 14.64 -16.28
C GLN A 2 4.53 13.54 -16.32
N ALA A 3 4.72 12.41 -15.63
CA ALA A 3 3.75 11.30 -15.61
C ALA A 3 2.44 11.62 -14.86
N LEU A 4 2.53 12.31 -13.72
CA LEU A 4 1.36 12.72 -12.92
C LEU A 4 0.52 13.79 -13.64
N VAL A 5 1.18 14.76 -14.28
CA VAL A 5 0.49 15.76 -15.12
C VAL A 5 -0.16 15.10 -16.33
N TYR A 6 0.48 14.07 -16.91
CA TYR A 6 -0.12 13.31 -18.00
C TYR A 6 -1.43 12.64 -17.55
N LEU A 7 -1.45 12.01 -16.37
CA LEU A 7 -2.66 11.42 -15.79
C LEU A 7 -3.82 12.41 -15.65
N LEU A 8 -3.57 13.59 -15.07
CA LEU A 8 -4.60 14.62 -14.91
C LEU A 8 -5.23 15.07 -16.23
N ASN A 9 -4.48 15.01 -17.33
CA ASN A 9 -4.93 15.48 -18.64
C ASN A 9 -5.54 14.37 -19.53
N HIS A 10 -5.26 13.10 -19.25
CA HIS A 10 -5.57 11.99 -20.17
C HIS A 10 -6.43 10.88 -19.56
N ALA A 11 -6.76 10.97 -18.27
CA ALA A 11 -7.56 9.98 -17.58
C ALA A 11 -8.86 10.59 -17.07
N ASP A 12 -9.96 9.84 -17.20
CA ASP A 12 -11.21 10.14 -16.51
C ASP A 12 -11.06 9.68 -15.05
N LEU A 13 -10.53 10.58 -14.23
CA LEU A 13 -10.17 10.30 -12.84
C LEU A 13 -11.33 10.67 -11.91
N SER A 14 -11.56 9.84 -10.90
CA SER A 14 -12.46 10.21 -9.80
C SER A 14 -11.88 11.39 -9.00
N GLU A 15 -12.74 12.20 -8.38
CA GLU A 15 -12.32 13.34 -7.54
C GLU A 15 -11.25 12.97 -6.50
N PRO A 16 -11.35 11.85 -5.74
CA PRO A 16 -10.30 11.47 -4.79
C PRO A 16 -8.95 11.20 -5.44
N LEU A 17 -8.96 10.59 -6.64
CA LEU A 17 -7.73 10.25 -7.34
C LEU A 17 -7.04 11.49 -7.92
N GLN A 18 -7.82 12.48 -8.39
CA GLN A 18 -7.29 13.80 -8.77
C GLN A 18 -6.60 14.49 -7.59
N GLN A 19 -7.28 14.54 -6.42
CA GLN A 19 -6.72 15.16 -5.22
C GLN A 19 -5.40 14.52 -4.79
N TRP A 20 -5.30 13.19 -4.80
CA TRP A 20 -4.05 12.50 -4.45
C TRP A 20 -2.93 12.82 -5.46
N ILE A 21 -3.24 12.94 -6.75
CA ILE A 21 -2.25 13.30 -7.77
C ILE A 21 -1.77 14.74 -7.56
N GLU A 22 -2.67 15.67 -7.24
CA GLU A 22 -2.33 17.06 -6.92
C GLU A 22 -1.43 17.14 -5.67
N GLN A 23 -1.77 16.44 -4.59
CA GLN A 23 -0.94 16.32 -3.39
C GLN A 23 0.46 15.78 -3.71
N ALA A 24 0.56 14.74 -4.54
CA ALA A 24 1.85 14.21 -4.98
C ALA A 24 2.65 15.22 -5.83
N LEU A 25 1.99 16.04 -6.66
CA LEU A 25 2.62 17.11 -7.44
C LEU A 25 3.14 18.25 -6.56
N GLU A 26 2.43 18.56 -5.46
CA GLU A 26 2.86 19.51 -4.42
C GLU A 26 4.01 18.95 -3.56
N GLY A 27 4.34 17.67 -3.73
CA GLY A 27 5.43 17.00 -3.06
C GLY A 27 5.08 16.48 -1.67
N GLU A 28 3.79 16.38 -1.36
CA GLU A 28 3.27 15.72 -0.16
C GLU A 28 3.52 14.21 -0.22
N ALA A 29 3.65 13.61 0.96
CA ALA A 29 3.81 12.18 1.09
C ALA A 29 2.44 11.50 1.13
N LEU A 30 2.17 10.62 0.18
CA LEU A 30 0.91 9.90 0.08
C LEU A 30 0.94 8.60 0.85
N HIS A 31 -0.20 8.20 1.38
CA HIS A 31 -0.36 6.88 1.95
C HIS A 31 -0.13 5.80 0.86
N PRO A 32 0.53 4.66 1.16
CA PRO A 32 0.85 3.65 0.15
C PRO A 32 -0.35 3.10 -0.63
N LEU A 33 -1.54 3.06 -0.02
CA LEU A 33 -2.77 2.71 -0.75
C LEU A 33 -3.15 3.76 -1.81
N GLU A 34 -2.99 5.04 -1.52
CA GLU A 34 -3.31 6.14 -2.44
C GLU A 34 -2.32 6.13 -3.61
N ALA A 35 -1.03 6.02 -3.30
CA ALA A 35 0.01 5.87 -4.30
C ALA A 35 -0.22 4.66 -5.22
N LYS A 36 -0.68 3.53 -4.68
CA LYS A 36 -1.03 2.35 -5.46
C LYS A 36 -2.20 2.59 -6.41
N GLN A 37 -3.22 3.35 -6.00
CA GLN A 37 -4.32 3.71 -6.90
C GLN A 37 -3.82 4.57 -8.08
N ILE A 38 -2.90 5.51 -7.82
CA ILE A 38 -2.29 6.34 -8.88
C ILE A 38 -1.48 5.46 -9.85
N VAL A 39 -0.70 4.51 -9.35
CA VAL A 39 0.04 3.54 -10.18
C VAL A 39 -0.89 2.71 -11.06
N LEU A 40 -2.01 2.25 -10.51
CA LEU A 40 -3.01 1.50 -11.29
C LEU A 40 -3.63 2.36 -12.39
N ALA A 41 -3.95 3.63 -12.09
CA ALA A 41 -4.43 4.57 -13.09
C ALA A 41 -3.38 4.83 -14.17
N TRP A 42 -2.11 4.99 -13.79
CA TRP A 42 -1.00 5.10 -14.74
C TRP A 42 -0.93 3.90 -15.67
N GLN A 43 -1.00 2.69 -15.11
CA GLN A 43 -0.95 1.46 -15.88
C GLN A 43 -2.14 1.33 -16.85
N GLN A 44 -3.33 1.74 -16.44
CA GLN A 44 -4.52 1.71 -17.29
C GLN A 44 -4.39 2.64 -18.50
N VAL A 45 -3.78 3.81 -18.32
CA VAL A 45 -3.70 4.84 -19.38
C VAL A 45 -2.48 4.62 -20.26
N SER A 46 -1.33 4.30 -19.68
CA SER A 46 -0.06 4.15 -20.40
C SER A 46 0.23 2.73 -20.90
N GLY A 47 -0.44 1.72 -20.31
CA GLY A 47 -0.12 0.30 -20.52
C GLY A 47 1.14 -0.18 -19.80
N GLU A 48 1.84 0.68 -19.06
CA GLU A 48 3.10 0.38 -18.37
C GLU A 48 2.92 0.40 -16.86
N TYR A 49 3.48 -0.59 -16.16
CA TYR A 49 3.59 -0.55 -14.70
C TYR A 49 4.81 0.26 -14.28
N LYS A 50 4.65 1.15 -13.31
CA LYS A 50 5.73 1.91 -12.66
C LYS A 50 5.56 1.88 -11.16
N GLU A 51 6.66 1.80 -10.44
CA GLU A 51 6.66 1.99 -8.99
C GLU A 51 6.28 3.44 -8.64
N PRO A 52 5.69 3.70 -7.46
CA PRO A 52 5.31 5.06 -7.04
C PRO A 52 6.45 6.08 -7.15
N GLU A 53 7.67 5.66 -6.80
CA GLU A 53 8.88 6.49 -6.83
C GLU A 53 9.25 6.91 -8.25
N GLU A 54 9.02 6.04 -9.24
CA GLU A 54 9.27 6.31 -10.67
C GLU A 54 8.25 7.32 -11.24
N LEU A 55 7.05 7.40 -10.65
CA LEU A 55 6.06 8.43 -10.95
C LEU A 55 6.39 9.77 -10.24
N GLY A 56 7.33 9.76 -9.31
CA GLY A 56 7.71 10.88 -8.46
C GLY A 56 6.81 11.05 -7.23
N ILE A 57 6.11 9.99 -6.83
CA ILE A 57 5.25 9.97 -5.63
C ILE A 57 6.12 9.65 -4.42
N LYS A 58 6.03 10.48 -3.38
CA LYS A 58 6.62 10.18 -2.07
C LYS A 58 5.64 9.36 -1.25
N LEU A 59 6.11 8.28 -0.63
CA LEU A 59 5.28 7.49 0.28
C LEU A 59 5.39 8.03 1.71
N ALA A 60 4.24 8.22 2.34
CA ALA A 60 4.15 8.51 3.76
C ALA A 60 4.71 7.32 4.55
N PRO A 61 5.58 7.57 5.55
CA PRO A 61 6.08 6.50 6.40
C PRO A 61 4.89 5.89 7.14
N ILE A 62 4.85 4.57 7.18
CA ILE A 62 3.90 3.86 8.03
C ILE A 62 4.34 4.14 9.47
N PRO A 63 3.43 4.60 10.36
CA PRO A 63 3.78 4.84 11.75
C PRO A 63 4.48 3.61 12.31
N THR A 64 5.70 3.80 12.84
CA THR A 64 6.53 2.69 13.35
C THR A 64 5.80 1.89 14.43
N GLU A 65 4.93 2.54 15.19
CA GLU A 65 4.04 1.94 16.19
C GLU A 65 3.05 0.94 15.57
N HIS A 66 2.51 1.25 14.39
CA HIS A 66 1.63 0.32 13.66
C HIS A 66 2.41 -0.91 13.18
N LEU A 67 3.65 -0.75 12.75
CA LEU A 67 4.51 -1.87 12.36
C LEU A 67 4.86 -2.78 13.54
N VAL A 68 5.15 -2.20 14.71
CA VAL A 68 5.42 -2.94 15.95
C VAL A 68 4.17 -3.72 16.39
N SER A 69 3.00 -3.07 16.34
CA SER A 69 1.73 -3.70 16.66
C SER A 69 1.40 -4.85 15.72
N LEU A 70 1.59 -4.66 14.40
CA LEU A 70 1.37 -5.71 13.39
C LEU A 70 2.28 -6.93 13.61
N ARG A 71 3.58 -6.72 13.89
CA ARG A 71 4.51 -7.82 14.19
C ARG A 71 4.12 -8.58 15.46
N SER A 72 3.67 -7.87 16.48
CA SER A 72 3.17 -8.49 17.72
C SER A 72 1.90 -9.32 17.48
N GLN A 73 0.95 -8.79 16.71
CA GLN A 73 -0.27 -9.50 16.32
C GLN A 73 0.04 -10.73 15.45
N GLU A 74 1.02 -10.63 14.55
CA GLU A 74 1.48 -11.76 13.73
C GLU A 74 2.05 -12.89 14.61
N ALA A 75 2.94 -12.55 15.54
CA ALA A 75 3.54 -13.52 16.47
C ALA A 75 2.48 -14.22 17.33
N GLN A 76 1.50 -13.47 17.85
CA GLN A 76 0.39 -14.03 18.63
C GLN A 76 -0.49 -14.96 17.80
N ALA A 77 -0.84 -14.57 16.57
CA ALA A 77 -1.64 -15.41 15.68
C ALA A 77 -0.89 -16.70 15.27
N ARG A 78 0.42 -16.62 15.03
CA ARG A 78 1.27 -17.82 14.79
C ARG A 78 1.31 -18.74 16.01
N ALA A 79 1.49 -18.19 17.21
CA ALA A 79 1.47 -18.98 18.45
C ALA A 79 0.10 -19.64 18.68
N ALA A 80 -0.99 -18.93 18.41
CA ALA A 80 -2.34 -19.47 18.50
C ALA A 80 -2.59 -20.62 17.50
N LEU A 81 -2.03 -20.56 16.29
CA LEU A 81 -2.09 -21.66 15.32
C LEU A 81 -1.20 -22.84 15.68
N ALA A 82 -0.05 -22.59 16.31
CA ALA A 82 0.81 -23.67 16.81
C ALA A 82 0.13 -24.45 17.95
N ALA A 83 -0.63 -23.75 18.81
CA ALA A 83 -1.41 -24.38 19.88
C ALA A 83 -2.73 -25.01 19.38
N ASN A 84 -3.38 -24.40 18.38
CA ASN A 84 -4.61 -24.90 17.77
C ASN A 84 -4.58 -24.65 16.25
N PRO A 85 -4.21 -25.65 15.44
CA PRO A 85 -4.11 -25.51 13.99
C PRO A 85 -5.41 -25.08 13.30
N ASP A 86 -6.57 -25.43 13.86
CA ASP A 86 -7.90 -25.14 13.30
C ASP A 86 -8.48 -23.79 13.76
N ASN A 87 -7.67 -22.95 14.39
CA ASN A 87 -8.09 -21.61 14.80
C ASN A 87 -8.29 -20.69 13.59
N GLU A 88 -9.52 -20.63 13.07
CA GLU A 88 -9.90 -19.81 11.92
C GLU A 88 -9.70 -18.31 12.13
N ILE A 89 -9.80 -17.84 13.38
CA ILE A 89 -9.58 -16.44 13.74
C ILE A 89 -8.10 -16.11 13.52
N ALA A 90 -7.19 -16.94 14.04
CA ALA A 90 -5.75 -16.76 13.86
C ALA A 90 -5.33 -16.85 12.39
N ARG A 91 -5.91 -17.77 11.60
CA ARG A 91 -5.70 -17.81 10.14
C ARG A 91 -6.18 -16.53 9.43
N SER A 92 -7.29 -15.96 9.88
CA SER A 92 -7.85 -14.75 9.28
C SER A 92 -7.05 -13.50 9.65
N ILE A 93 -6.55 -13.42 10.89
CA ILE A 93 -5.62 -12.36 11.33
C ILE A 93 -4.34 -12.39 10.48
N LEU A 94 -3.73 -13.56 10.29
CA LEU A 94 -2.51 -13.68 9.46
C LEU A 94 -2.75 -13.28 8.01
N ARG A 95 -3.89 -13.66 7.41
CA ARG A 95 -4.25 -13.21 6.05
C ARG A 95 -4.45 -11.70 5.95
N LEU A 96 -5.03 -11.08 6.98
CA LEU A 96 -5.22 -9.64 7.03
C LEU A 96 -3.88 -8.90 7.16
N ILE A 97 -3.00 -9.37 8.04
CA ILE A 97 -1.64 -8.85 8.20
C ILE A 97 -0.83 -9.03 6.91
N GLU A 98 -0.94 -10.17 6.25
CA GLU A 98 -0.31 -10.42 4.95
C GLU A 98 -0.78 -9.42 3.88
N ARG A 99 -2.09 -9.17 3.82
CA ARG A 99 -2.66 -8.19 2.90
C ARG A 99 -2.17 -6.77 3.21
N ILE A 100 -1.98 -6.43 4.47
CA ILE A 100 -1.35 -5.17 4.89
C ILE A 100 0.08 -5.14 4.36
N TYR A 101 0.95 -6.09 4.70
CA TYR A 101 2.34 -6.10 4.22
C TYR A 101 2.45 -5.97 2.69
N THR A 102 1.62 -6.69 1.93
CA THR A 102 1.57 -6.59 0.46
C THR A 102 1.04 -5.23 -0.02
N SER A 103 0.05 -4.66 0.65
CA SER A 103 -0.50 -3.34 0.27
C SER A 103 0.48 -2.21 0.51
N TYR A 104 1.40 -2.40 1.45
CA TYR A 104 2.40 -1.41 1.86
C TYR A 104 3.82 -1.69 1.34
N GLY A 105 4.03 -2.73 0.53
CA GLY A 105 5.36 -3.08 -0.01
C GLY A 105 6.39 -3.43 1.08
N LEU A 106 5.93 -3.85 2.26
CA LEU A 106 6.79 -4.07 3.41
C LEU A 106 7.50 -5.42 3.34
N PRO A 107 8.79 -5.50 3.73
CA PRO A 107 9.49 -6.78 3.81
C PRO A 107 8.81 -7.65 4.86
N ARG A 108 8.43 -8.88 4.47
CA ARG A 108 7.96 -9.89 5.41
C ARG A 108 9.07 -10.14 6.43
N ALA A 109 8.71 -10.19 7.71
CA ALA A 109 9.61 -10.78 8.69
C ALA A 109 9.80 -12.25 8.27
N GLN A 110 11.01 -12.59 7.80
CA GLN A 110 11.35 -13.98 7.52
C GLN A 110 11.37 -14.75 8.85
N PRO A 111 10.87 -16.00 8.86
CA PRO A 111 10.92 -16.86 10.05
C PRO A 111 12.35 -17.16 10.49
#